data_AF-D4ZHX2-F1
#
_entry.id   AF-D4ZHX2-F1
#
_cell.length_a   1.000
_cell.length_b   1.000
_cell.length_c   1.000
_cell.angle_alpha   90.00
_cell.angle_beta   90.00
_cell.angle_gamma   90.00
#
_symmetry.space_group_name_H-M   'P 1'
#
loop_
_entity.id
_entity.type
_entity.pdbx_description
1 polymer ?
#
loop_
_entity_poly.entity_id
_entity_poly.type
_entity_poly.pdbx_seq_one_letter_code
_entity_poly.pdbx_strand_id
1 'polypeptide(L)'
;MSGQLTKSLLLLTALVGFNSASANDTAHDETASDVFSVDRIVSNDVELKFTNDGDIQPKISEFIVVNYVLMSNEKGDRRAVVTLENQSSGSRIFKSDQVMALMGDGRRLSPHTYKQKFKRGESISMTLLFGNNKSPILQIYTRQ
;
A
#
# COMPACT_ATOMS: atom_id res chain seq x y z
N MET A 1 79.93 3.38 35.42
CA MET A 1 80.82 3.12 34.27
C MET A 1 80.31 1.88 33.55
N SER A 2 80.43 1.94 32.23
CA SER A 2 79.86 1.07 31.18
C SER A 2 80.35 -0.40 31.16
N GLY A 3 79.51 -1.29 30.63
CA GLY A 3 79.87 -2.55 29.93
C GLY A 3 79.46 -3.85 30.67
N GLN A 4 78.96 -4.94 30.07
CA GLN A 4 78.65 -5.31 28.68
C GLN A 4 77.71 -6.54 28.65
N LEU A 5 76.89 -6.60 27.60
CA LEU A 5 76.35 -7.74 26.83
C LEU A 5 76.18 -9.14 27.46
N THR A 6 74.94 -9.65 27.42
CA THR A 6 74.67 -11.00 26.93
C THR A 6 73.49 -10.97 25.94
N LYS A 7 73.72 -11.53 24.74
CA LYS A 7 72.69 -11.82 23.76
C LYS A 7 71.93 -13.05 24.24
N SER A 8 70.61 -12.95 24.33
CA SER A 8 69.74 -14.13 24.30
C SER A 8 68.53 -13.84 23.43
N LEU A 9 68.46 -14.58 22.33
CA LEU A 9 67.39 -14.64 21.37
C LEU A 9 66.40 -15.69 21.87
N LEU A 10 65.14 -15.35 22.12
CA LEU A 10 64.06 -16.34 22.02
C LEU A 10 62.72 -15.65 21.71
N LEU A 11 62.06 -16.21 20.71
CA LEU A 11 60.75 -15.88 20.14
C LEU A 11 59.68 -15.58 21.20
N LEU A 12 58.88 -14.52 20.97
CA LEU A 12 57.57 -14.40 21.58
C LEU A 12 56.51 -14.11 20.51
N THR A 13 55.74 -15.18 20.26
CA THR A 13 54.44 -15.30 19.57
C THR A 13 53.74 -14.00 19.15
N ALA A 14 53.45 -13.91 17.85
CA ALA A 14 52.49 -12.94 17.32
C ALA A 14 51.12 -13.17 17.97
N LEU A 15 50.69 -12.21 18.78
CA LEU A 15 49.32 -12.15 19.30
C LEU A 15 48.43 -11.75 18.11
N VAL A 16 47.68 -12.71 17.56
CA VAL A 16 46.58 -12.40 16.63
C VAL A 16 45.50 -11.71 17.44
N GLY A 17 45.55 -10.38 17.46
CA GLY A 17 44.45 -9.57 17.92
C GLY A 17 43.30 -9.71 16.92
N PHE A 18 42.36 -10.62 17.18
CA PHE A 18 41.02 -10.51 16.64
C PHE A 18 40.40 -9.26 17.28
N ASN A 19 40.51 -8.12 16.61
CA ASN A 19 39.61 -7.01 16.87
C ASN A 19 38.21 -7.51 16.50
N SER A 20 37.52 -8.03 17.50
CA SER A 20 36.08 -8.22 17.46
C SER A 20 35.51 -6.82 17.30
N ALA A 21 35.08 -6.48 16.09
CA ALA A 21 34.22 -5.32 15.89
C ALA A 21 32.94 -5.59 16.68
N SER A 22 32.92 -5.11 17.92
CA SER A 22 31.74 -5.09 18.76
C SER A 22 30.68 -4.28 18.04
N ALA A 23 29.52 -4.91 17.86
CA ALA A 23 28.34 -4.39 17.22
C ALA A 23 28.07 -2.95 17.64
N ASN A 24 28.10 -2.06 16.66
CA ASN A 24 27.19 -0.93 16.62
C ASN A 24 26.34 -1.13 15.36
N ASP A 25 25.52 -2.19 15.41
CA ASP A 25 24.35 -2.32 14.54
C ASP A 25 23.34 -1.29 15.05
N THR A 26 23.60 -0.03 14.72
CA THR A 26 22.67 1.06 14.92
C THR A 26 21.54 0.83 13.94
N ALA A 27 20.52 0.12 14.42
CA ALA A 27 19.14 0.10 13.94
C ALA A 27 19.02 0.28 12.43
N HIS A 28 18.98 -0.82 11.69
CA HIS A 28 18.20 -0.85 10.46
C HIS A 28 16.79 -0.36 10.79
N ASP A 29 16.49 0.89 10.45
CA ASP A 29 15.15 1.26 10.04
C ASP A 29 14.82 0.28 8.90
N GLU A 30 14.10 -0.78 9.23
CA GLU A 30 13.44 -1.67 8.28
C GLU A 30 12.42 -0.80 7.55
N THR A 31 12.91 -0.02 6.58
CA THR A 31 12.17 1.00 5.88
C THR A 31 11.00 0.33 5.18
N ALA A 32 9.78 0.60 5.66
CA ALA A 32 8.56 0.14 5.02
C ALA A 32 8.65 0.32 3.50
N SER A 33 8.54 -0.78 2.77
CA SER A 33 8.73 -0.82 1.31
C SER A 33 7.66 0.01 0.60
N ASP A 34 8.07 0.71 -0.47
CA ASP A 34 7.15 1.43 -1.38
C ASP A 34 6.57 0.51 -2.47
N VAL A 35 7.01 -0.75 -2.51
CA VAL A 35 6.52 -1.73 -3.47
C VAL A 35 5.11 -2.15 -3.10
N PHE A 36 4.18 -2.02 -4.05
CA PHE A 36 2.81 -2.47 -3.87
C PHE A 36 2.71 -3.98 -4.06
N SER A 37 2.02 -4.62 -3.13
CA SER A 37 1.53 -5.99 -3.24
C SER A 37 0.05 -5.98 -3.65
N VAL A 38 -0.39 -7.06 -4.31
CA VAL A 38 -1.82 -7.28 -4.57
C VAL A 38 -2.44 -7.93 -3.35
N ASP A 39 -3.49 -7.31 -2.81
CA ASP A 39 -4.19 -7.83 -1.65
C ASP A 39 -5.05 -9.04 -2.06
N ARG A 40 -5.11 -10.07 -1.20
CA ARG A 40 -5.91 -11.26 -1.46
C ARG A 40 -7.40 -10.90 -1.55
N ILE A 41 -8.02 -11.27 -2.66
CA ILE A 41 -9.44 -11.01 -2.91
C ILE A 41 -10.29 -11.85 -1.94
N VAL A 42 -11.13 -11.19 -1.15
CA VAL A 42 -12.23 -11.81 -0.41
C VAL A 42 -13.36 -12.06 -1.41
N SER A 43 -14.00 -13.24 -1.40
CA SER A 43 -15.08 -13.57 -2.35
C SER A 43 -16.17 -12.50 -2.35
N ASN A 44 -16.76 -12.24 -3.51
CA ASN A 44 -17.91 -11.33 -3.66
C ASN A 44 -19.14 -11.80 -2.85
N ASP A 45 -19.14 -13.04 -2.37
CA ASP A 45 -20.24 -13.64 -1.59
C ASP A 45 -20.20 -13.27 -0.09
N VAL A 46 -19.27 -12.41 0.33
CA VAL A 46 -19.15 -11.99 1.73
C VAL A 46 -20.05 -10.78 1.98
N GLU A 47 -21.05 -10.95 2.85
CA GLU A 47 -21.92 -9.88 3.32
C GLU A 47 -21.25 -9.09 4.46
N LEU A 48 -20.89 -7.83 4.21
CA LEU A 48 -20.25 -6.94 5.19
C LEU A 48 -21.28 -5.97 5.80
N LYS A 49 -21.52 -6.06 7.12
CA LYS A 49 -22.55 -5.29 7.84
C LYS A 49 -21.97 -4.22 8.78
N PHE A 50 -21.07 -3.38 8.28
CA PHE A 50 -20.59 -2.23 9.05
C PHE A 50 -21.69 -1.17 9.18
N THR A 51 -21.79 -0.52 10.34
CA THR A 51 -22.68 0.63 10.53
C THR A 51 -22.34 1.76 9.55
N ASN A 52 -23.30 2.62 9.26
CA ASN A 52 -23.12 3.80 8.41
C ASN A 52 -23.92 4.99 8.94
N ASP A 53 -23.70 5.33 10.21
CA ASP A 53 -24.51 6.31 10.91
C ASP A 53 -24.46 7.71 10.27
N GLY A 54 -23.38 8.01 9.53
CA GLY A 54 -23.22 9.25 8.76
C GLY A 54 -23.78 9.21 7.33
N ASP A 55 -24.42 8.11 6.92
CA ASP A 55 -24.90 7.85 5.55
C ASP A 55 -23.89 8.22 4.46
N ILE A 56 -22.62 7.88 4.71
CA ILE A 56 -21.55 8.16 3.76
C ILE A 56 -21.69 7.18 2.59
N GLN A 57 -21.93 7.69 1.39
CA GLN A 57 -22.20 6.89 0.20
C GLN A 57 -21.60 7.55 -1.05
N PRO A 58 -21.22 6.78 -2.10
CA PRO A 58 -20.82 7.35 -3.38
C PRO A 58 -21.92 8.24 -3.94
N LYS A 59 -21.57 9.31 -4.66
CA LYS A 59 -22.57 10.07 -5.41
C LYS A 59 -23.23 9.19 -6.47
N ILE A 60 -24.54 9.36 -6.61
CA ILE A 60 -25.36 8.64 -7.58
C ILE A 60 -24.80 8.88 -8.99
N SER A 61 -24.62 7.79 -9.74
CA SER A 61 -24.13 7.83 -11.12
C SER A 61 -24.49 6.57 -11.91
N GLU A 62 -24.45 6.67 -13.23
CA GLU A 62 -24.67 5.53 -14.15
C GLU A 62 -23.40 4.69 -14.36
N PHE A 63 -22.42 4.77 -13.45
CA PHE A 63 -21.21 3.95 -13.48
C PHE A 63 -21.36 2.72 -12.59
N ILE A 64 -20.93 1.57 -13.11
CA ILE A 64 -20.81 0.33 -12.33
C ILE A 64 -19.36 -0.08 -12.20
N VAL A 65 -19.04 -0.73 -11.07
CA VAL A 65 -17.75 -1.42 -10.89
C VAL A 65 -17.88 -2.81 -11.52
N VAL A 66 -17.12 -3.06 -12.58
CA VAL A 66 -17.11 -4.36 -13.27
C VAL A 66 -16.21 -5.33 -12.51
N ASN A 67 -15.00 -4.89 -12.18
CA ASN A 67 -14.06 -5.62 -11.34
C ASN A 67 -13.02 -4.66 -10.74
N TYR A 68 -12.29 -5.13 -9.73
CA TYR A 68 -11.17 -4.39 -9.18
C TYR A 68 -10.09 -5.32 -8.62
N VAL A 69 -8.87 -4.80 -8.54
CA VAL A 69 -7.72 -5.41 -7.88
C VAL A 69 -7.26 -4.45 -6.80
N LEU A 70 -7.23 -4.93 -5.55
CA LEU A 70 -6.78 -4.17 -4.40
C LEU A 70 -5.27 -4.26 -4.26
N MET A 71 -4.63 -3.16 -3.91
CA MET A 71 -3.19 -3.10 -3.75
C MET A 71 -2.80 -2.28 -2.53
N SER A 72 -1.76 -2.73 -1.84
CA SER A 72 -1.20 -2.00 -0.71
C SER A 72 0.30 -2.17 -0.55
N ASN A 73 0.92 -1.25 0.18
CA ASN A 73 2.32 -1.34 0.58
C ASN A 73 2.47 -1.23 2.11
N GLU A 74 3.68 -1.49 2.61
CA GLU A 74 3.98 -1.48 4.04
C GLU A 74 3.91 -0.09 4.66
N LYS A 75 4.05 0.96 3.84
CA LYS A 75 3.85 2.35 4.27
C LYS A 75 2.38 2.65 4.61
N GLY A 76 1.46 1.80 4.17
CA GLY A 76 0.02 1.95 4.40
C GLY A 76 -0.74 2.56 3.21
N ASP A 77 -0.10 2.78 2.06
CA ASP A 77 -0.80 3.29 0.89
C ASP A 77 -1.80 2.26 0.38
N ARG A 78 -3.02 2.72 0.08
CA ARG A 78 -4.09 1.90 -0.46
C ARG A 78 -4.45 2.36 -1.86
N ARG A 79 -4.35 1.45 -2.82
CA ARG A 79 -4.71 1.67 -4.21
C ARG A 79 -5.64 0.57 -4.69
N ALA A 80 -6.35 0.86 -5.77
CA ALA A 80 -7.06 -0.17 -6.51
C ALA A 80 -6.93 0.08 -8.01
N VAL A 81 -6.72 -0.97 -8.79
CA VAL A 81 -7.04 -0.95 -10.22
C VAL A 81 -8.53 -1.26 -10.33
N VAL A 82 -9.31 -0.33 -10.84
CA VAL A 82 -10.77 -0.44 -10.92
C VAL A 82 -11.18 -0.34 -12.38
N THR A 83 -11.96 -1.31 -12.85
CA THR A 83 -12.65 -1.23 -14.14
C THR A 83 -14.06 -0.72 -13.91
N LEU A 84 -14.37 0.44 -14.50
CA LEU A 84 -15.70 1.02 -14.49
C LEU A 84 -16.32 0.90 -15.88
N GLU A 85 -17.64 0.74 -15.93
CA GLU A 85 -18.43 0.82 -17.16
C GLU A 85 -19.44 1.98 -17.06
N ASN A 86 -19.58 2.75 -18.15
CA ASN A 86 -20.63 3.75 -18.28
C ASN A 86 -21.91 3.14 -18.87
N GLN A 87 -22.92 2.92 -18.03
CA GLN A 87 -24.21 2.37 -18.45
C GLN A 87 -25.18 3.41 -19.03
N SER A 88 -24.81 4.69 -19.03
CA SER A 88 -25.68 5.72 -19.61
C SER A 88 -25.82 5.60 -21.12
N SER A 89 -26.87 6.21 -21.67
CA SER A 89 -27.12 6.26 -23.12
C SER A 89 -26.15 7.18 -23.89
N GLY A 90 -25.28 7.91 -23.20
CA GLY A 90 -24.38 8.91 -23.79
C GLY A 90 -22.99 8.91 -23.16
N SER A 91 -22.18 9.93 -23.46
CA SER A 91 -20.89 10.10 -22.79
C SER A 91 -21.07 10.67 -21.39
N ARG A 92 -20.18 10.29 -20.47
CA ARG A 92 -20.13 10.79 -19.08
C ARG A 92 -18.69 11.07 -18.66
N ILE A 93 -18.53 11.94 -17.68
CA ILE A 93 -17.26 12.15 -16.99
C ILE A 93 -17.40 11.54 -15.61
N PHE A 94 -16.64 10.48 -15.36
CA PHE A 94 -16.45 9.93 -14.03
C PHE A 94 -15.71 10.94 -13.15
N LYS A 95 -16.14 11.05 -11.89
CA LYS A 95 -15.49 11.83 -10.83
C LYS A 95 -15.26 10.93 -9.63
N SER A 96 -14.15 11.15 -8.92
CA SER A 96 -13.75 10.33 -7.76
C SER A 96 -14.82 10.19 -6.67
N ASP A 97 -15.72 11.16 -6.49
CA ASP A 97 -16.81 11.09 -5.52
C ASP A 97 -17.95 10.11 -5.90
N GLN A 98 -17.91 9.52 -7.09
CA GLN A 98 -18.89 8.53 -7.57
C GLN A 98 -18.50 7.08 -7.27
N VAL A 99 -17.33 6.86 -6.66
CA VAL A 99 -16.87 5.56 -6.18
C VAL A 99 -16.36 5.67 -4.74
N MET A 100 -16.51 4.61 -3.95
CA MET A 100 -15.91 4.53 -2.63
C MET A 100 -15.29 3.16 -2.36
N ALA A 101 -14.30 3.17 -1.47
CA ALA A 101 -13.79 2.01 -0.79
C ALA A 101 -14.51 1.85 0.56
N LEU A 102 -14.92 0.62 0.89
CA LEU A 102 -15.23 0.20 2.25
C LEU A 102 -13.95 -0.33 2.90
N MET A 103 -13.55 0.27 4.01
CA MET A 103 -12.34 -0.09 4.75
C MET A 103 -12.63 -1.18 5.79
N GLY A 104 -11.60 -1.90 6.23
CA GLY A 104 -11.71 -2.93 7.27
C GLY A 104 -12.19 -2.43 8.64
N ASP A 105 -12.17 -1.12 8.86
CA ASP A 105 -12.70 -0.45 10.07
C ASP A 105 -14.12 0.12 9.87
N GLY A 106 -14.77 -0.18 8.73
CA GLY A 106 -16.11 0.28 8.39
C GLY A 106 -16.18 1.69 7.81
N ARG A 107 -15.07 2.44 7.77
CA ARG A 107 -15.04 3.76 7.12
C ARG A 107 -15.25 3.62 5.62
N ARG A 108 -15.83 4.66 5.01
CA ARG A 108 -16.07 4.76 3.57
C ARG A 108 -15.29 5.94 3.02
N LEU A 109 -14.40 5.68 2.06
CA LEU A 109 -13.46 6.68 1.54
C LEU A 109 -13.59 6.79 0.02
N SER A 110 -13.70 8.01 -0.50
CA SER A 110 -13.47 8.27 -1.92
C SER A 110 -11.97 8.29 -2.21
N PRO A 111 -11.54 7.91 -3.42
CA PRO A 111 -10.16 8.09 -3.83
C PRO A 111 -9.83 9.58 -3.97
N HIS A 112 -8.52 9.86 -4.05
CA HIS A 112 -8.00 11.17 -4.42
C HIS A 112 -8.61 11.66 -5.74
N THR A 113 -8.64 12.98 -5.91
CA THR A 113 -9.25 13.63 -7.08
C THR A 113 -8.80 12.99 -8.37
N TYR A 114 -9.77 12.41 -9.09
CA TYR A 114 -9.57 11.76 -10.37
C TYR A 114 -10.78 12.01 -11.26
N LYS A 115 -10.54 12.15 -12.57
CA LYS A 115 -11.60 12.30 -13.58
C LYS A 115 -11.22 11.53 -14.83
N GLN A 116 -12.22 10.89 -15.43
CA GLN A 116 -12.05 10.15 -16.69
C GLN A 116 -13.31 10.29 -17.54
N LYS A 117 -13.15 10.55 -18.84
CA LYS A 117 -14.27 10.57 -19.78
C LYS A 117 -14.52 9.16 -20.30
N PHE A 118 -15.80 8.82 -20.41
CA PHE A 118 -16.30 7.58 -20.97
C PHE A 118 -17.26 7.87 -22.12
N LYS A 119 -17.16 7.10 -23.20
CA LYS A 119 -18.22 6.95 -24.20
C LYS A 119 -19.35 6.08 -23.63
N ARG A 120 -20.46 6.02 -24.36
CA ARG A 120 -21.58 5.12 -24.04
C ARG A 120 -21.09 3.66 -24.03
N GLY A 121 -21.37 2.93 -22.96
CA GLY A 121 -21.03 1.50 -22.82
C GLY A 121 -19.53 1.22 -22.75
N GLU A 122 -18.70 2.25 -22.60
CA GLU A 122 -17.25 2.07 -22.53
C GLU A 122 -16.86 1.55 -21.15
N SER A 123 -15.93 0.58 -21.14
CA SER A 123 -15.26 0.10 -19.93
C SER A 123 -13.80 0.54 -19.93
N ILE A 124 -13.34 1.13 -18.83
CA ILE A 124 -11.96 1.60 -18.66
C ILE A 124 -11.44 1.14 -17.31
N SER A 125 -10.24 0.57 -17.30
CA SER A 125 -9.49 0.29 -16.07
C SER A 125 -8.59 1.47 -15.70
N MET A 126 -8.61 1.86 -14.42
CA MET A 126 -7.80 2.97 -13.90
C MET A 126 -7.28 2.67 -12.49
N THR A 127 -6.12 3.22 -12.16
CA THR A 127 -5.56 3.11 -10.81
C THR A 127 -6.04 4.28 -9.95
N LEU A 128 -6.77 3.98 -8.88
CA LEU A 128 -7.31 4.94 -7.92
C LEU A 128 -6.54 4.86 -6.59
N LEU A 129 -6.22 6.03 -6.00
CA LEU A 129 -5.48 6.14 -4.74
C LEU A 129 -6.43 6.52 -3.60
N PHE A 130 -6.53 5.69 -2.57
CA PHE A 130 -7.36 5.94 -1.38
C PHE A 130 -6.57 6.49 -0.19
N GLY A 131 -5.30 6.84 -0.43
CA GLY A 131 -4.40 7.44 0.55
C GLY A 131 -3.78 6.43 1.50
N ASN A 132 -3.18 6.95 2.56
CA ASN A 132 -2.47 6.18 3.55
C ASN A 132 -3.42 5.74 4.68
N ASN A 133 -3.60 4.42 4.84
CA ASN A 133 -4.50 3.83 5.82
C ASN A 133 -3.93 2.53 6.39
N LYS A 134 -4.03 2.36 7.72
CA LYS A 134 -3.68 1.10 8.39
C LYS A 134 -4.65 -0.03 8.05
N SER A 135 -5.93 0.29 7.90
CA SER A 135 -6.99 -0.67 7.55
C SER A 135 -6.92 -1.03 6.06
N PRO A 136 -7.15 -2.30 5.67
CA PRO A 136 -7.22 -2.70 4.27
C PRO A 136 -8.51 -2.18 3.62
N ILE A 137 -8.52 -2.13 2.28
CA ILE A 137 -9.76 -2.02 1.52
C ILE A 137 -10.42 -3.40 1.51
N LEU A 138 -11.73 -3.46 1.74
CA LEU A 138 -12.51 -4.71 1.65
C LEU A 138 -13.37 -4.75 0.38
N GLN A 139 -13.85 -3.59 -0.08
CA GLN A 139 -14.74 -3.50 -1.23
C GLN A 139 -14.58 -2.17 -1.95
N ILE A 140 -14.72 -2.17 -3.28
CA ILE A 140 -14.93 -0.98 -4.10
C ILE A 140 -16.33 -1.04 -4.69
N TYR A 141 -17.10 0.05 -4.56
CA TYR A 141 -18.47 0.10 -5.05
C TYR A 141 -18.88 1.50 -5.52
N THR A 142 -19.86 1.53 -6.41
CA THR A 142 -20.57 2.73 -6.88
C THR A 142 -22.02 2.69 -6.36
N ARG A 143 -22.76 3.78 -6.59
CA ARG A 143 -24.20 3.85 -6.31
C ARG A 143 -24.93 4.32 -7.57
N GLN A 144 -25.95 3.57 -7.98
CA GLN A 144 -26.85 3.90 -9.08
C GLN A 144 -28.04 4.71 -8.61
#